data_AF-G7Q871-F1
#
_entry.id   AF-G7Q871-F1
#
_cell.length_a   1.000
_cell.length_b   1.000
_cell.length_c   1.000
_cell.angle_alpha   90.00
_cell.angle_beta   90.00
_cell.angle_gamma   90.00
#
_symmetry.space_group_name_H-M   'P 1'
#
loop_
_entity.id
_entity.type
_entity.pdbx_description
1 polymer ?
#
loop_
_entity_poly.entity_id
_entity_poly.type
_entity_poly.pdbx_seq_one_letter_code
_entity_poly.pdbx_strand_id
1 'polypeptide(L)'
;MLWNTHRLALAALVTGLFLALGAGCSKYDTLERNMQYVSDNLVRQDAQLAWEAATAAHDKWRKAGGGREAGNAAFAAYQDAYLKYAVIYNELVDRQNGPIADYLRGVTEEAPPPPPGAAATQKPAPPETPISGLAAPQARELGEAAPAR
;
A
#
# COMPACT_ATOMS: atom_id res chain seq x y z
N MET A 1 7.99 -6.82 44.90
CA MET A 1 6.80 -7.10 44.05
C MET A 1 6.38 -5.91 43.17
N LEU A 2 6.61 -4.64 43.56
CA LEU A 2 6.25 -3.45 42.75
C LEU A 2 6.95 -3.32 41.38
N TRP A 3 8.18 -3.81 41.23
CA TRP A 3 8.96 -3.60 39.99
C TRP A 3 8.36 -4.31 38.77
N ASN A 4 7.74 -5.48 38.97
CA ASN A 4 7.13 -6.24 37.88
C ASN A 4 5.77 -5.68 37.46
N THR A 5 5.00 -5.11 38.40
CA THR A 5 3.69 -4.52 38.08
C THR A 5 3.83 -3.23 37.28
N HIS A 6 4.87 -2.42 37.54
CA HIS A 6 5.17 -1.23 36.73
C HIS A 6 5.61 -1.58 35.31
N ARG A 7 6.36 -2.67 35.11
CA ARG A 7 6.75 -3.14 33.77
C ARG A 7 5.57 -3.68 32.97
N LEU A 8 4.66 -4.39 33.61
CA LEU A 8 3.43 -4.88 32.98
C LEU A 8 2.47 -3.74 32.65
N ALA A 9 2.35 -2.75 33.54
CA ALA A 9 1.55 -1.55 33.28
C ALA A 9 2.15 -0.72 32.13
N LEU A 10 3.47 -0.53 32.09
CA LEU A 10 4.15 0.19 31.02
C LEU A 10 4.02 -0.56 29.68
N ALA A 11 4.15 -1.89 29.68
CA ALA A 11 3.93 -2.70 28.49
C ALA A 11 2.49 -2.59 27.99
N ALA A 12 1.49 -2.68 28.87
CA ALA A 12 0.09 -2.51 28.51
C ALA A 12 -0.22 -1.10 28.00
N LEU A 13 0.41 -0.07 28.57
CA LEU A 13 0.25 1.33 28.13
C LEU A 13 0.92 1.56 26.78
N VAL A 14 2.11 0.98 26.54
CA VAL A 14 2.79 1.03 25.24
C VAL A 14 1.99 0.27 24.18
N THR A 15 1.52 -0.94 24.46
CA THR A 15 0.67 -1.70 23.52
C THR A 15 -0.66 -1.00 23.26
N GLY A 16 -1.27 -0.40 24.28
CA GLY A 16 -2.49 0.41 24.15
C GLY A 16 -2.26 1.68 23.32
N LEU A 17 -1.11 2.33 23.48
CA LEU A 17 -0.73 3.52 22.72
C LEU A 17 -0.48 3.19 21.23
N PHE A 18 0.16 2.05 20.94
CA PHE A 18 0.33 1.57 19.56
C PHE A 18 -1.00 1.22 18.88
N LEU A 19 -1.97 0.69 19.62
CA LEU A 19 -3.32 0.41 19.10
C LEU A 19 -4.14 1.70 18.91
N ALA A 20 -3.97 2.70 19.78
CA ALA A 20 -4.65 3.99 19.68
C ALA A 20 -4.09 4.89 18.56
N LEU A 21 -2.79 4.81 18.28
CA LEU A 21 -2.15 5.53 17.16
C LEU A 21 -2.58 4.99 15.77
N GLY A 22 -3.15 3.78 15.70
CA GLY A 22 -3.68 3.21 14.45
C GLY A 22 -5.14 3.53 14.17
N ALA A 23 -5.87 4.07 15.15
CA ALA A 23 -7.32 4.25 15.09
C ALA A 23 -7.69 5.70 15.40
N GLY A 24 -7.46 6.60 14.44
CA GLY A 24 -8.07 7.92 14.44
C GLY A 24 -7.11 9.05 14.12
N CYS A 25 -6.87 9.25 12.83
CA CYS A 25 -6.74 10.55 12.17
C CYS A 25 -6.50 10.28 10.67
N SER A 26 -7.53 10.51 9.84
CA SER A 26 -7.53 10.42 8.37
C SER A 26 -6.78 9.22 7.79
N LYS A 27 -7.42 8.08 7.55
CA LYS A 27 -6.68 6.99 6.91
C LYS A 27 -6.67 7.05 5.38
N TYR A 28 -7.75 7.54 4.77
CA TYR A 28 -7.88 7.77 3.32
C TYR A 28 -9.03 8.78 3.08
N ASP A 29 -9.08 9.89 3.83
CA ASP A 29 -10.08 10.92 3.58
C ASP A 29 -9.95 11.38 2.12
N THR A 30 -11.03 11.92 1.57
CA THR A 30 -11.22 12.38 0.18
C THR A 30 -10.08 13.19 -0.45
N LEU A 31 -9.12 13.66 0.36
CA LEU A 31 -7.87 14.37 0.05
C LEU A 31 -6.64 13.48 -0.24
N GLU A 32 -6.56 12.23 0.24
CA GLU A 32 -5.45 11.30 -0.08
C GLU A 32 -5.47 10.80 -1.54
N ARG A 33 -6.53 11.15 -2.27
CA ARG A 33 -6.57 11.07 -3.74
C ARG A 33 -5.52 11.97 -4.42
N ASN A 34 -4.84 12.86 -3.70
CA ASN A 34 -3.72 13.65 -4.23
C ASN A 34 -2.35 12.94 -4.12
N MET A 35 -2.31 11.62 -4.29
CA MET A 35 -1.05 10.96 -4.65
C MET A 35 -0.70 11.35 -6.09
N GLN A 36 -0.03 12.50 -6.27
CA GLN A 36 0.45 12.91 -7.59
C GLN A 36 1.64 12.03 -7.98
N TYR A 37 1.35 10.94 -8.68
CA TYR A 37 2.40 10.14 -9.29
C TYR A 37 3.08 10.95 -10.39
N VAL A 38 4.41 11.00 -10.31
CA VAL A 38 5.28 11.69 -11.27
C VAL A 38 5.35 10.95 -12.61
N SER A 39 4.93 9.68 -12.66
CA SER A 39 4.85 8.91 -13.92
C SER A 39 3.77 7.82 -13.88
N ASP A 40 3.23 7.51 -15.07
CA ASP A 40 2.24 6.43 -15.23
C ASP A 40 2.82 5.03 -14.94
N ASN A 41 4.13 4.86 -15.09
CA ASN A 41 4.78 3.60 -14.75
C ASN A 41 4.81 3.37 -13.23
N LEU A 42 5.08 4.42 -12.45
CA LEU A 42 5.14 4.34 -10.99
C LEU A 42 3.77 3.99 -10.40
N VAL A 43 2.69 4.63 -10.88
CA VAL A 43 1.33 4.30 -10.43
C VAL A 43 0.93 2.87 -10.79
N ARG A 44 1.32 2.36 -11.97
CA ARG A 44 1.05 0.96 -12.36
C ARG A 44 1.79 -0.04 -11.46
N GLN A 45 3.05 0.24 -11.13
CA GLN A 45 3.83 -0.60 -10.22
C GLN A 45 3.25 -0.58 -8.80
N ASP A 46 2.90 0.58 -8.27
CA ASP A 46 2.30 0.67 -6.94
C ASP A 46 0.91 0.03 -6.90
N ALA A 47 0.12 0.17 -7.97
CA ALA A 47 -1.16 -0.51 -8.10
C ALA A 47 -1.01 -2.03 -8.09
N GLN A 48 0.01 -2.58 -8.76
CA GLN A 48 0.30 -4.01 -8.76
C GLN A 48 0.65 -4.50 -7.35
N LEU A 49 1.54 -3.80 -6.65
CA LEU A 49 1.95 -4.16 -5.28
C LEU A 49 0.77 -4.05 -4.29
N ALA A 50 -0.02 -2.98 -4.41
CA ALA A 50 -1.18 -2.78 -3.57
C ALA A 50 -2.28 -3.83 -3.85
N TRP A 51 -2.47 -4.22 -5.11
CA TRP A 51 -3.38 -5.30 -5.49
C TRP A 51 -2.96 -6.65 -4.89
N GLU A 52 -1.68 -7.00 -4.98
CA GLU A 52 -1.15 -8.24 -4.39
C GLU A 52 -1.33 -8.26 -2.88
N ALA A 53 -1.07 -7.14 -2.20
CA ALA A 53 -1.29 -6.98 -0.77
C ALA A 53 -2.77 -7.12 -0.39
N ALA A 54 -3.67 -6.45 -1.13
CA ALA A 54 -5.11 -6.53 -0.91
C ALA A 54 -5.65 -7.95 -1.14
N THR A 55 -5.16 -8.63 -2.18
CA THR A 55 -5.52 -10.02 -2.50
C THR A 55 -5.04 -10.98 -1.42
N ALA A 56 -3.78 -10.86 -0.98
CA ALA A 56 -3.26 -11.69 0.11
C ALA A 56 -3.99 -11.45 1.45
N ALA A 57 -4.41 -10.21 1.72
CA ALA A 57 -5.20 -9.88 2.90
C ALA A 57 -6.63 -10.44 2.79
N HIS A 58 -7.25 -10.35 1.61
CA HIS A 58 -8.54 -10.96 1.30
C HIS A 58 -8.51 -12.48 1.55
N ASP A 59 -7.50 -13.17 1.00
CA ASP A 59 -7.34 -14.61 1.19
C ASP A 59 -7.21 -15.01 2.66
N LYS A 60 -6.45 -14.23 3.44
CA LYS A 60 -6.32 -14.45 4.89
C LYS A 60 -7.65 -14.25 5.61
N TRP A 61 -8.39 -13.20 5.27
CA TRP A 61 -9.71 -12.93 5.81
C TRP A 61 -10.72 -14.03 5.47
N ARG A 62 -10.74 -14.50 4.21
CA ARG A 62 -11.57 -15.64 3.77
C ARG A 62 -11.19 -16.93 4.50
N LYS A 63 -9.90 -17.21 4.68
CA LYS A 63 -9.41 -18.35 5.48
C LYS A 63 -9.78 -18.26 6.96
N ALA A 64 -9.89 -17.05 7.50
CA ALA A 64 -10.35 -16.79 8.87
C ALA A 64 -11.89 -16.85 9.03
N GLY A 65 -12.62 -17.23 7.97
CA GLY A 65 -14.08 -17.39 8.01
C GLY A 65 -14.88 -16.24 7.40
N GLY A 66 -14.23 -15.17 6.93
CA GLY A 66 -14.91 -14.08 6.23
C GLY A 66 -15.78 -13.19 7.11
N GLY A 67 -15.63 -13.22 8.44
CA GLY A 67 -16.39 -12.38 9.37
C GLY A 67 -16.10 -10.88 9.21
N ARG A 68 -17.11 -10.03 9.39
CA ARG A 68 -17.01 -8.56 9.27
C ARG A 68 -17.26 -7.83 10.60
N GLU A 69 -17.40 -8.58 11.68
CA GLU A 69 -17.65 -8.07 13.02
C GLU A 69 -16.56 -7.13 13.52
N ALA A 70 -16.97 -6.12 14.30
CA ALA A 70 -16.05 -5.20 14.95
C ALA A 70 -15.11 -5.97 15.88
N GLY A 71 -13.80 -5.89 15.62
CA GLY A 71 -12.77 -6.68 16.31
C GLY A 71 -12.15 -7.80 15.47
N ASN A 72 -12.69 -8.08 14.28
CA ASN A 72 -12.06 -9.03 13.36
C ASN A 72 -10.79 -8.41 12.74
N ALA A 73 -9.63 -8.79 13.28
CA ALA A 73 -8.34 -8.28 12.82
C ALA A 73 -8.03 -8.62 11.35
N ALA A 74 -8.49 -9.78 10.86
CA ALA A 74 -8.28 -10.19 9.47
C ALA A 74 -9.11 -9.33 8.50
N PHE A 75 -10.36 -9.02 8.86
CA PHE A 75 -11.19 -8.10 8.09
C PHE A 75 -10.65 -6.67 8.14
N ALA A 76 -10.18 -6.20 9.30
CA ALA A 76 -9.56 -4.88 9.41
C ALA A 76 -8.32 -4.75 8.53
N ALA A 77 -7.45 -5.78 8.49
CA ALA A 77 -6.28 -5.80 7.63
C ALA A 77 -6.66 -5.84 6.13
N TYR A 78 -7.69 -6.62 5.77
CA TYR A 78 -8.21 -6.64 4.40
C TYR A 78 -8.81 -5.30 3.99
N GLN A 79 -9.67 -4.72 4.83
CA GLN A 79 -10.27 -3.41 4.59
C GLN A 79 -9.20 -2.35 4.38
N ASP A 80 -8.16 -2.34 5.19
CA ASP A 80 -7.06 -1.40 5.06
C ASP A 80 -6.32 -1.52 3.73
N ALA A 81 -5.90 -2.75 3.39
CA ALA A 81 -5.20 -3.01 2.14
C ALA A 81 -6.09 -2.70 0.92
N TYR A 82 -7.38 -3.01 0.99
CA TYR A 82 -8.34 -2.74 -0.07
C TYR A 82 -8.56 -1.24 -0.27
N LEU A 83 -8.72 -0.47 0.81
CA LEU A 83 -8.95 0.98 0.70
C LEU A 83 -7.72 1.69 0.12
N LYS A 84 -6.51 1.29 0.55
CA LYS A 84 -5.27 1.76 -0.08
C LYS A 84 -5.24 1.44 -1.57
N TYR A 85 -5.56 0.19 -1.93
CA TYR A 85 -5.61 -0.22 -3.33
C TYR A 85 -6.66 0.56 -4.14
N ALA A 86 -7.84 0.80 -3.58
CA ALA A 86 -8.92 1.55 -4.23
C ALA A 86 -8.52 2.98 -4.59
N VAL A 87 -7.75 3.66 -3.72
CA VAL A 87 -7.20 5.00 -4.03
C VAL A 87 -6.32 4.93 -5.28
N ILE A 88 -5.39 3.97 -5.35
CA ILE A 88 -4.44 3.84 -6.45
C ILE A 88 -5.13 3.37 -7.74
N TYR A 89 -6.10 2.45 -7.62
CA TYR A 89 -6.92 1.97 -8.73
C TYR A 89 -7.69 3.13 -9.37
N ASN A 90 -8.35 3.96 -8.57
CA ASN A 90 -9.17 5.05 -9.08
C ASN A 90 -8.30 6.13 -9.76
N GLU A 91 -7.09 6.38 -9.25
CA GLU A 91 -6.10 7.23 -9.93
C GLU A 91 -5.70 6.66 -11.32
N LEU A 92 -5.57 5.32 -11.45
CA LEU A 92 -5.34 4.69 -12.76
C LEU A 92 -6.53 4.87 -13.69
N VAL A 93 -7.76 4.73 -13.20
CA VAL A 93 -8.98 4.98 -13.98
C VAL A 93 -8.99 6.43 -14.48
N ASP A 94 -8.67 7.39 -13.62
CA ASP A 94 -8.63 8.81 -13.97
C ASP A 94 -7.59 9.10 -15.06
N ARG A 95 -6.38 8.55 -14.93
CA ARG A 95 -5.31 8.69 -15.95
C ARG A 95 -5.67 8.06 -17.29
N GLN A 96 -6.55 7.05 -17.29
CA GLN A 96 -7.03 6.38 -18.49
C GLN A 96 -8.30 7.05 -19.06
N ASN A 97 -8.78 8.15 -18.47
CA ASN A 97 -10.06 8.79 -18.78
C ASN A 97 -11.26 7.81 -18.67
N GLY A 98 -11.18 6.85 -17.75
CA GLY A 98 -12.25 5.89 -17.50
C GLY A 98 -13.45 6.53 -16.77
N PRO A 99 -14.64 5.95 -16.89
CA PRO A 99 -15.84 6.44 -16.21
C PRO A 99 -15.78 6.20 -14.70
N ILE A 100 -16.41 7.08 -13.91
CA ILE A 100 -16.59 6.96 -12.45
C ILE A 100 -17.35 5.67 -12.05
N ALA A 101 -18.03 5.02 -13.00
CA ALA A 101 -18.66 3.72 -12.80
C ALA A 101 -17.63 2.61 -12.52
N ASP A 102 -16.40 2.76 -13.01
CA ASP A 102 -15.34 1.76 -12.86
C ASP A 102 -14.59 1.88 -11.53
N TYR A 103 -14.88 2.92 -10.73
CA TYR A 103 -14.21 3.15 -9.45
C TYR A 103 -14.53 2.06 -8.43
N LEU A 104 -13.51 1.72 -7.64
CA LEU A 104 -13.67 0.96 -6.41
C LEU A 104 -14.17 1.89 -5.31
N ARG A 105 -15.39 1.61 -4.81
CA ARG A 105 -16.10 2.48 -3.82
C ARG A 105 -16.09 1.95 -2.39
N GLY A 106 -15.76 0.69 -2.19
CA GLY A 106 -15.77 0.08 -0.87
C GLY A 106 -15.36 -1.38 -0.91
N VAL A 107 -15.05 -1.90 0.28
CA VAL A 107 -14.59 -3.28 0.49
C VAL A 107 -15.70 -4.26 0.13
N THR A 108 -15.40 -5.20 -0.77
CA THR A 108 -16.34 -6.22 -1.23
C THR A 108 -16.08 -7.56 -0.53
N GLU A 109 -16.92 -8.57 -0.78
CA GLU A 109 -16.59 -9.95 -0.40
C GLU A 109 -15.81 -10.69 -1.49
N GLU A 110 -15.84 -10.14 -2.70
CA GLU A 110 -15.14 -10.66 -3.86
C GLU A 110 -13.65 -10.35 -3.79
N ALA A 111 -12.85 -11.13 -4.53
CA ALA A 111 -11.43 -10.83 -4.66
C ALA A 111 -11.24 -9.44 -5.28
N PRO A 112 -10.24 -8.66 -4.84
CA PRO A 112 -9.93 -7.37 -5.46
C PRO A 112 -9.68 -7.56 -6.97
N PRO A 113 -10.30 -6.76 -7.85
CA PRO A 113 -10.04 -6.85 -9.28
C PRO A 113 -8.58 -6.46 -9.57
N PRO A 114 -7.97 -6.94 -10.66
CA PRO A 114 -6.62 -6.55 -11.04
C PRO A 114 -6.57 -5.08 -11.47
N PRO A 115 -5.39 -4.42 -11.41
CA PRO A 115 -5.26 -3.02 -11.81
C PRO A 115 -5.64 -2.78 -13.29
N PRO A 116 -6.24 -1.63 -13.63
CA PRO A 116 -6.58 -1.31 -15.02
C PRO A 116 -5.34 -1.26 -15.89
N GLY A 117 -5.35 -1.99 -17.01
CA GLY A 117 -4.20 -2.07 -17.90
C GLY A 117 -3.05 -2.95 -17.38
N ALA A 118 -3.24 -3.70 -16.29
CA ALA A 118 -2.35 -4.78 -15.93
C ALA A 118 -2.41 -5.86 -17.03
N ALA A 119 -1.27 -6.12 -17.67
CA ALA A 119 -1.14 -7.31 -18.51
C ALA A 119 -1.42 -8.53 -17.63
N ALA A 120 -2.31 -9.41 -18.08
CA ALA A 120 -2.64 -10.65 -17.39
C ALA A 120 -1.34 -11.38 -16.99
N THR A 121 -1.02 -11.37 -15.70
CA THR A 121 0.08 -12.10 -15.06
C THR A 121 1.40 -12.12 -15.85
N GLN A 122 2.31 -11.19 -15.57
CA GLN A 122 3.72 -11.59 -15.63
C GLN A 122 3.97 -12.56 -14.47
N LYS A 123 3.82 -13.86 -14.76
CA LYS A 123 4.48 -14.92 -14.02
C LYS A 123 5.93 -14.46 -13.77
N PRO A 124 6.48 -14.56 -12.55
CA PRO A 124 7.87 -14.15 -12.31
C PRO A 124 8.76 -14.85 -13.33
N ALA A 125 9.47 -14.06 -14.14
CA ALA A 125 10.53 -14.59 -14.97
C ALA A 125 11.55 -15.28 -14.02
N PRO A 126 12.11 -16.44 -14.40
CA PRO A 126 13.21 -17.04 -13.64
C PRO A 126 14.31 -15.99 -13.43
N PRO A 127 15.04 -16.03 -12.30
CA PRO A 127 16.08 -15.04 -12.01
C PRO A 127 17.05 -14.98 -13.19
N GLU A 128 17.11 -13.81 -13.83
CA GLU A 128 18.08 -13.55 -14.88
C GLU A 128 19.47 -13.57 -14.25
N THR A 129 20.28 -14.52 -14.72
CA THR A 129 21.72 -14.59 -14.50
C THR A 129 22.35 -13.20 -14.70
N PRO A 130 23.25 -12.72 -13.83
CA PRO A 130 23.77 -11.37 -13.94
C PRO A 130 24.53 -11.19 -15.25
N ILE A 131 23.98 -10.39 -16.15
CA ILE A 131 24.67 -9.98 -17.37
C ILE A 131 25.62 -8.84 -16.96
N SER A 132 26.89 -9.21 -16.82
CA SER A 132 27.98 -8.27 -16.62
C SER A 132 28.10 -7.37 -17.86
N GLY A 133 27.80 -6.07 -17.71
CA GLY A 133 28.14 -5.07 -18.73
C GLY A 133 27.02 -4.12 -19.15
N LEU A 134 26.58 -3.24 -18.24
CA LEU A 134 25.96 -1.97 -18.61
C LEU A 134 26.53 -0.90 -17.68
N ALA A 135 27.22 0.07 -18.27
CA ALA A 135 27.86 1.18 -17.57
C ALA A 135 26.82 1.98 -16.77
N ALA A 136 27.15 2.26 -15.51
CA ALA A 136 26.33 3.08 -14.64
C ALA A 136 26.16 4.51 -15.22
N PRO A 137 24.99 5.15 -15.06
CA PRO A 137 24.83 6.56 -15.38
C PRO A 137 25.76 7.38 -14.48
N GLN A 138 26.60 8.21 -15.11
CA GLN A 138 27.54 9.09 -14.40
C GLN A 138 26.77 10.04 -13.49
N ALA A 139 27.03 9.96 -12.18
CA ALA A 139 26.57 10.95 -11.22
C ALA A 139 27.18 12.30 -11.59
N ARG A 140 26.32 13.31 -11.80
CA ARG A 140 26.73 14.69 -12.03
C ARG A 140 27.16 15.26 -10.68
N GLU A 141 28.48 15.36 -10.47
CA GLU A 141 29.09 16.04 -9.33
C GLU A 141 28.52 17.47 -9.22
N LEU A 142 27.87 17.79 -8.09
CA LEU A 142 27.49 19.16 -7.73
C LEU A 142 28.76 19.91 -7.34
N GLY A 143 29.43 20.49 -8.33
CA GLY A 143 30.64 21.30 -8.15
C GLY A 143 30.41 22.49 -7.23
N GLU A 144 31.10 22.42 -6.08
CA GLU A 144 31.97 23.44 -5.49
C GLU A 144 31.59 24.92 -5.63
N ALA A 145 31.43 25.56 -4.47
CA ALA A 145 31.16 26.99 -4.31
C ALA A 145 32.23 27.86 -5.00
N ALA A 146 31.77 28.77 -5.85
CA ALA A 146 32.61 29.81 -6.45
C ALA A 146 33.07 30.82 -5.37
N PRO A 147 34.36 31.23 -5.34
CA PRO A 147 34.76 32.38 -4.54
C PRO A 147 34.32 33.68 -5.23
N ALA A 148 33.76 34.58 -4.42
CA ALA A 148 33.41 35.96 -4.79
C ALA A 148 34.65 36.76 -5.21
N ARG A 149 34.48 37.64 -6.20
CA ARG A 149 35.39 38.75 -6.48
C ARG A 149 34.96 39.98 -5.72
#